data_AF-A0A8W8P6E9-F1
#
_entry.id   AF-A0A8W8P6E9-F1
#
_cell.length_a   1.000
_cell.length_b   1.000
_cell.length_c   1.000
_cell.angle_alpha   90.00
_cell.angle_beta   90.00
_cell.angle_gamma   90.00
#
_symmetry.space_group_name_H-M   'P 1'
#
loop_
_entity.id
_entity.type
_entity.pdbx_description
1 polymer ?
#
loop_
_entity_poly.entity_id
_entity_poly.type
_entity_poly.pdbx_seq_one_letter_code
_entity_poly.pdbx_strand_id
1 'polypeptide(L)'
;ASWASRYIDTRKIFGFVPSNIYYNPDQDSNNKPFTQIDICPSNGICTTLKRPENIIGMQAQVWTEAMRTVEELHEMIFPRLLGVAERAWHEALLERTEDKVERIRKTNEEWTSFSAALTKEFMRLDKMGVMYRLPPPGARLINGAVRVNTAFPGMHVEFSLDNEQTWSVVTTDMIIVGKEDVHFRTRSADGSRFSRVVTIKGN
;
A
#
# COMPACT_ATOMS: atom_id res chain seq x y z
N ALA A 1 4.67 2.50 -16.74
CA ALA A 1 3.41 2.79 -17.47
C ALA A 1 2.20 2.38 -16.63
N SER A 2 1.16 3.23 -16.55
CA SER A 2 -0.10 2.96 -15.81
C SER A 2 -1.25 2.59 -16.74
N TRP A 3 -0.97 1.78 -17.76
CA TRP A 3 -1.88 1.52 -18.88
C TRP A 3 -3.09 0.67 -18.49
N ALA A 4 -2.92 -0.30 -17.57
CA ALA A 4 -3.99 -1.18 -17.10
C ALA A 4 -4.63 -0.71 -15.78
N SER A 5 -3.81 -0.17 -14.87
CA SER A 5 -4.25 0.25 -13.54
C SER A 5 -3.50 1.50 -13.11
N ARG A 6 -4.18 2.38 -12.38
CA ARG A 6 -3.62 3.65 -11.91
C ARG A 6 -2.57 3.47 -10.82
N TYR A 7 -2.79 2.54 -9.89
CA TYR A 7 -1.85 2.22 -8.83
C TYR A 7 -2.06 0.79 -8.30
N ILE A 8 -0.96 0.16 -7.89
CA ILE A 8 -0.96 -1.14 -7.24
C ILE A 8 0.02 -1.03 -6.06
N ASP A 9 -0.54 -0.85 -4.87
CA ASP A 9 0.23 -0.84 -3.62
C ASP A 9 0.33 -2.25 -3.02
N THR A 10 1.08 -2.37 -1.92
CA THR A 10 1.26 -3.65 -1.23
C THR A 10 -0.05 -4.25 -0.74
N ARG A 11 -1.03 -3.42 -0.34
CA ARG A 11 -2.32 -3.90 0.15
C ARG A 11 -3.18 -4.47 -0.98
N LYS A 12 -3.18 -3.83 -2.14
CA LYS A 12 -3.90 -4.29 -3.33
C LYS A 12 -3.33 -5.62 -3.84
N ILE A 13 -2.01 -5.80 -3.79
CA ILE A 13 -1.36 -7.09 -4.09
C ILE A 13 -1.74 -8.14 -3.05
N PHE A 14 -1.66 -7.81 -1.76
CA PHE A 14 -2.03 -8.73 -0.69
C PHE A 14 -3.48 -9.20 -0.81
N GLY A 15 -4.40 -8.30 -1.17
CA GLY A 15 -5.82 -8.63 -1.35
C GLY A 15 -6.17 -9.35 -2.66
N PHE A 16 -5.20 -9.64 -3.53
CA PHE A 16 -5.44 -10.31 -4.80
C PHE A 16 -5.86 -11.77 -4.59
N VAL A 17 -6.90 -12.21 -5.28
CA VAL A 17 -7.44 -13.57 -5.28
C VAL A 17 -7.11 -14.23 -6.61
N PRO A 18 -6.06 -15.06 -6.68
CA PRO A 18 -5.64 -15.71 -7.93
C PRO A 18 -6.64 -16.76 -8.41
N SER A 19 -7.28 -17.47 -7.46
CA SER A 19 -8.26 -18.52 -7.72
C SER A 19 -9.62 -17.99 -8.21
N ASN A 20 -9.88 -16.68 -8.10
CA ASN A 20 -11.10 -16.07 -8.61
C ASN A 20 -10.86 -14.61 -9.04
N ILE A 21 -10.55 -14.43 -10.33
CA ILE A 21 -10.18 -13.13 -10.87
C ILE A 21 -11.29 -12.07 -10.74
N TYR A 22 -12.55 -12.47 -10.63
CA TYR A 22 -13.69 -11.56 -10.53
C TYR A 22 -13.83 -10.89 -9.16
N TYR A 23 -13.10 -11.36 -8.14
CA TYR A 23 -13.09 -10.73 -6.82
C TYR A 23 -12.15 -9.52 -6.74
N ASN A 24 -11.26 -9.36 -7.71
CA ASN A 24 -10.18 -8.35 -7.68
C ASN A 24 -10.59 -6.95 -8.19
N PRO A 25 -11.47 -6.80 -9.19
CA PRO A 25 -11.87 -5.48 -9.66
C PRO A 25 -12.66 -4.71 -8.60
N ASP A 26 -12.20 -3.50 -8.29
CA ASP A 26 -12.79 -2.59 -7.32
C ASP A 26 -13.35 -1.34 -8.01
N GLN A 27 -12.51 -0.63 -8.76
CA GLN A 27 -12.83 0.64 -9.40
C GLN A 27 -12.11 0.78 -10.75
N ASP A 28 -12.68 1.59 -11.64
CA ASP A 28 -12.07 1.93 -12.91
C ASP A 28 -10.93 2.97 -12.78
N SER A 29 -10.33 3.36 -13.91
CA SER A 29 -9.24 4.34 -13.95
C SER A 29 -9.62 5.76 -13.52
N ASN A 30 -10.91 6.02 -13.31
CA ASN A 30 -11.49 7.29 -12.87
C ASN A 30 -12.07 7.18 -11.43
N ASN A 31 -11.73 6.12 -10.69
CA ASN A 31 -12.23 5.81 -9.35
C ASN A 31 -13.75 5.55 -9.28
N LYS A 32 -14.40 5.22 -10.40
CA LYS A 32 -15.79 4.79 -10.39
C LYS A 32 -15.84 3.32 -9.95
N PRO A 33 -16.60 2.97 -8.90
CA PRO A 33 -16.75 1.57 -8.49
C PRO A 33 -17.35 0.71 -9.61
N PHE A 34 -16.77 -0.46 -9.82
CA PHE A 34 -17.35 -1.45 -10.72
C PHE A 34 -18.59 -2.08 -10.09
N THR A 35 -19.62 -2.25 -10.91
CA THR A 35 -20.79 -3.06 -10.57
C THR A 35 -20.57 -4.52 -10.97
N GLN A 36 -21.41 -5.42 -10.46
CA GLN A 36 -21.35 -6.84 -10.84
C GLN A 36 -21.49 -7.05 -12.35
N ILE A 37 -22.30 -6.23 -13.02
CA ILE A 37 -22.54 -6.29 -14.46
C ILE A 37 -21.29 -5.84 -15.23
N ASP A 38 -20.51 -4.90 -14.70
CA ASP A 38 -19.26 -4.46 -15.31
C ASP A 38 -18.17 -5.54 -15.23
N ILE A 39 -18.21 -6.38 -14.19
CA ILE A 39 -17.19 -7.39 -13.89
C ILE A 39 -17.49 -8.73 -14.56
N CYS A 40 -18.75 -9.16 -14.57
CA CYS A 40 -19.13 -10.49 -15.01
C CYS A 40 -19.74 -10.50 -16.42
N PRO A 41 -19.27 -11.38 -17.33
CA PRO A 41 -19.62 -11.33 -18.76
C PRO A 41 -21.09 -11.71 -19.08
N SER A 42 -21.80 -12.41 -18.19
CA SER A 42 -23.18 -12.87 -18.44
C SER A 42 -24.22 -12.08 -17.64
N ASN A 43 -24.33 -10.77 -17.91
CA ASN A 43 -25.25 -9.85 -17.23
C ASN A 43 -25.14 -9.89 -15.69
N GLY A 44 -23.92 -9.92 -15.16
CA GLY A 44 -23.67 -10.00 -13.72
C GLY A 44 -23.46 -11.43 -13.18
N ILE A 45 -23.59 -12.47 -14.02
CA ILE A 45 -23.26 -13.85 -13.64
C ILE A 45 -21.79 -14.12 -14.00
N CYS A 46 -20.97 -14.32 -12.97
CA CYS A 46 -19.55 -14.60 -13.13
C CYS A 46 -19.31 -16.08 -13.44
N THR A 47 -18.38 -16.36 -14.34
CA THR A 47 -18.06 -17.73 -14.74
C THR A 47 -17.27 -18.45 -13.66
N THR A 48 -17.71 -19.64 -13.27
CA THR A 48 -16.97 -20.49 -12.32
C THR A 48 -15.84 -21.23 -13.03
N LEU A 49 -14.68 -21.29 -12.39
CA LEU A 49 -13.57 -22.12 -12.83
C LEU A 49 -13.95 -23.60 -12.83
N LYS A 50 -13.80 -24.26 -13.97
CA LYS A 50 -14.10 -25.70 -14.13
C LYS A 50 -12.93 -26.61 -13.75
N ARG A 51 -11.70 -26.09 -13.83
CA ARG A 51 -10.44 -26.81 -13.58
C ARG A 51 -9.45 -25.91 -12.82
N PRO A 52 -9.71 -25.61 -11.54
CA PRO A 52 -8.81 -24.78 -10.72
C PRO A 52 -7.39 -25.36 -10.60
N GLU A 53 -7.23 -26.68 -10.72
CA GLU A 53 -5.94 -27.39 -10.70
C GLU A 53 -4.98 -26.98 -11.83
N ASN A 54 -5.47 -26.30 -12.87
CA ASN A 54 -4.62 -25.76 -13.94
C ASN A 54 -3.88 -24.47 -13.52
N ILE A 55 -4.25 -23.86 -12.39
CA ILE A 55 -3.55 -22.70 -11.84
C ILE A 55 -2.35 -23.22 -11.05
N ILE A 56 -1.19 -23.28 -11.70
CA ILE A 56 0.04 -23.85 -11.11
C ILE A 56 0.80 -22.88 -10.22
N GLY A 57 0.47 -21.58 -10.23
CA GLY A 57 1.15 -20.58 -9.41
C GLY A 57 0.87 -19.14 -9.83
N MET A 58 1.63 -18.22 -9.23
CA MET A 58 1.54 -16.78 -9.45
C MET A 58 2.92 -16.18 -9.73
N GLN A 59 2.96 -15.16 -10.58
CA GLN A 59 4.17 -14.40 -10.91
C GLN A 59 3.85 -12.90 -10.95
N ALA A 60 4.71 -12.09 -10.32
CA ALA A 60 4.69 -10.65 -10.49
C ALA A 60 5.73 -10.24 -11.54
N GLN A 61 5.36 -9.25 -12.35
CA GLN A 61 6.20 -8.76 -13.45
C GLN A 61 6.78 -7.40 -13.09
N VAL A 62 8.02 -7.16 -13.52
CA VAL A 62 8.63 -5.84 -13.51
C VAL A 62 9.07 -5.50 -14.92
N TRP A 63 8.52 -4.41 -15.45
CA TRP A 63 8.85 -3.89 -16.77
C TRP A 63 9.70 -2.64 -16.58
N THR A 64 10.93 -2.66 -17.09
CA THR A 64 11.98 -1.70 -16.72
C THR A 64 12.06 -0.48 -17.63
N GLU A 65 11.02 -0.15 -18.41
CA GLU A 65 11.08 0.95 -19.38
C GLU A 65 11.34 2.30 -18.73
N ALA A 66 10.86 2.49 -17.50
CA ALA A 66 10.98 3.74 -16.74
C ALA A 66 11.93 3.64 -15.53
N MET A 67 12.61 2.50 -15.35
CA MET A 67 13.57 2.28 -14.27
C MET A 67 14.97 2.20 -14.88
N ARG A 68 15.78 3.23 -14.59
CA ARG A 68 17.14 3.42 -15.08
C ARG A 68 18.20 3.02 -14.05
N THR A 69 17.85 2.99 -12.77
CA THR A 69 18.76 2.60 -11.69
C THR A 69 18.25 1.41 -10.87
N VAL A 70 19.17 0.78 -10.11
CA VAL A 70 18.83 -0.34 -9.20
C VAL A 70 17.97 0.15 -8.04
N GLU A 71 18.19 1.38 -7.59
CA GLU A 71 17.40 2.01 -6.52
C GLU A 71 15.96 2.24 -6.98
N GLU A 72 15.75 2.71 -8.22
CA GLU A 72 14.41 2.84 -8.81
C GLU A 72 13.73 1.47 -8.94
N LEU A 73 14.48 0.43 -9.31
CA LEU A 73 13.96 -0.94 -9.31
C LEU A 73 13.55 -1.40 -7.91
N HIS A 74 14.41 -1.20 -6.90
CA HIS A 74 14.11 -1.53 -5.50
C HIS A 74 12.90 -0.78 -4.98
N GLU A 75 12.78 0.52 -5.27
CA GLU A 75 11.62 1.33 -4.88
C GLU A 75 10.36 0.78 -5.52
N MET A 76 10.46 0.38 -6.79
CA MET A 76 9.31 -0.14 -7.52
C MET A 76 8.94 -1.56 -7.08
N ILE A 77 9.83 -2.43 -6.61
CA ILE A 77 9.46 -3.81 -6.24
C ILE A 77 9.26 -4.00 -4.74
N PHE A 78 9.95 -3.26 -3.88
CA PHE A 78 9.82 -3.38 -2.43
C PHE A 78 9.03 -2.21 -1.83
N PRO A 79 8.16 -2.48 -0.83
CA PRO A 79 7.98 -3.75 -0.13
C PRO A 79 6.95 -4.69 -0.79
N ARG A 80 6.34 -4.30 -1.91
CA ARG A 80 5.19 -5.01 -2.49
C ARG A 80 5.48 -6.44 -2.96
N LEU A 81 6.73 -6.76 -3.31
CA LEU A 81 7.17 -8.12 -3.62
C LEU A 81 6.94 -9.09 -2.46
N LEU A 82 7.03 -8.62 -1.22
CA LEU A 82 6.71 -9.44 -0.04
C LEU A 82 5.22 -9.76 0.05
N GLY A 83 4.35 -8.87 -0.44
CA GLY A 83 2.92 -9.16 -0.60
C GLY A 83 2.65 -10.21 -1.67
N VAL A 84 3.44 -10.21 -2.76
CA VAL A 84 3.36 -11.26 -3.79
C VAL A 84 3.80 -12.61 -3.21
N ALA A 85 4.91 -12.63 -2.46
CA ALA A 85 5.44 -13.85 -1.85
C ALA A 85 4.43 -14.48 -0.89
N GLU A 86 3.80 -13.67 -0.03
CA GLU A 86 2.74 -14.12 0.87
C GLU A 86 1.58 -14.76 0.11
N ARG A 87 1.03 -14.04 -0.87
CA ARG A 87 -0.13 -14.51 -1.65
C ARG A 87 0.20 -15.70 -2.57
N ALA A 88 1.47 -15.87 -2.96
CA ALA A 88 1.92 -17.01 -3.77
C ALA A 88 2.11 -18.29 -2.94
N TRP A 89 2.45 -18.13 -1.67
CA TRP A 89 2.78 -19.24 -0.77
C TRP A 89 1.58 -19.67 0.09
N HIS A 90 0.77 -18.72 0.54
CA HIS A 90 -0.31 -18.93 1.48
C HIS A 90 -1.68 -18.64 0.86
N GLU A 91 -2.57 -19.64 0.91
CA GLU A 91 -3.98 -19.46 0.58
C GLU A 91 -4.73 -18.82 1.76
N ALA A 92 -5.22 -17.59 1.59
CA ALA A 92 -5.91 -16.84 2.64
C ALA A 92 -7.39 -17.24 2.82
N LEU A 93 -7.95 -16.92 3.98
CA LEU A 93 -9.38 -17.10 4.24
C LEU A 93 -10.26 -16.22 3.33
N LEU A 94 -9.74 -15.06 2.92
CA LEU A 94 -10.42 -14.14 2.00
C LEU A 94 -10.69 -14.81 0.63
N GLU A 95 -9.84 -15.73 0.20
CA GLU A 95 -9.95 -16.41 -1.11
C GLU A 95 -11.12 -17.38 -1.15
N ARG A 96 -11.46 -17.96 0.01
CA ARG A 96 -12.58 -18.91 0.17
C ARG A 96 -13.90 -18.24 0.55
N THR A 97 -13.91 -16.93 0.74
CA THR A 97 -15.07 -16.19 1.23
C THR A 97 -15.82 -15.60 0.05
N GLU A 98 -17.05 -16.07 -0.22
CA GLU A 98 -17.85 -15.62 -1.35
C GLU A 98 -18.49 -14.24 -1.14
N ASP A 99 -19.04 -14.01 0.06
CA ASP A 99 -19.66 -12.74 0.42
C ASP A 99 -18.64 -11.59 0.39
N LYS A 100 -18.99 -10.52 -0.32
CA LYS A 100 -18.07 -9.40 -0.55
C LYS A 100 -17.75 -8.63 0.73
N VAL A 101 -18.74 -8.42 1.60
CA VAL A 101 -18.56 -7.63 2.83
C VAL A 101 -17.67 -8.40 3.80
N GLU A 102 -17.94 -9.69 3.98
CA GLU A 102 -17.16 -10.58 4.83
C GLU A 102 -15.74 -10.78 4.28
N ARG A 103 -15.59 -10.89 2.96
CA ARG A 103 -14.26 -10.96 2.32
C ARG A 103 -13.45 -9.70 2.62
N ILE A 104 -14.04 -8.51 2.49
CA ILE A 104 -13.37 -7.24 2.84
C ILE A 104 -12.97 -7.21 4.32
N ARG A 105 -13.85 -7.68 5.22
CA ARG A 105 -13.54 -7.76 6.66
C ARG A 105 -12.32 -8.65 6.91
N LYS A 106 -12.30 -9.86 6.35
CA LYS A 106 -11.17 -10.79 6.48
C LYS A 106 -9.89 -10.26 5.85
N THR A 107 -9.97 -9.64 4.67
CA THR A 107 -8.82 -8.98 4.04
C THR A 107 -8.21 -7.93 4.97
N ASN A 108 -9.02 -7.14 5.68
CA ASN A 108 -8.53 -6.12 6.60
C ASN A 108 -7.85 -6.72 7.84
N GLU A 109 -8.39 -7.82 8.37
CA GLU A 109 -7.84 -8.52 9.54
C GLU A 109 -6.49 -9.17 9.22
N GLU A 110 -6.43 -9.91 8.12
CA GLU A 110 -5.18 -10.54 7.67
C GLU A 110 -4.17 -9.47 7.24
N TRP A 111 -4.59 -8.40 6.56
CA TRP A 111 -3.72 -7.27 6.23
C TRP A 111 -3.11 -6.63 7.48
N THR A 112 -3.86 -6.50 8.56
CA THR A 112 -3.36 -5.93 9.81
C THR A 112 -2.22 -6.80 10.37
N SER A 113 -2.39 -8.12 10.35
CA SER A 113 -1.36 -9.06 10.79
C SER A 113 -0.14 -9.07 9.87
N PHE A 114 -0.36 -9.13 8.55
CA PHE A 114 0.69 -9.12 7.54
C PHE A 114 1.49 -7.81 7.57
N SER A 115 0.83 -6.66 7.61
CA SER A 115 1.51 -5.36 7.63
C SER A 115 2.34 -5.16 8.90
N ALA A 116 1.90 -5.69 10.05
CA ALA A 116 2.69 -5.69 11.29
C ALA A 116 3.92 -6.60 11.19
N ALA A 117 3.83 -7.75 10.53
CA ALA A 117 4.98 -8.60 10.26
C ALA A 117 5.96 -7.93 9.27
N LEU A 118 5.42 -7.37 8.18
CA LEU A 118 6.19 -6.67 7.16
C LEU A 118 7.00 -5.49 7.72
N THR A 119 6.45 -4.70 8.64
CA THR A 119 7.22 -3.61 9.28
C THR A 119 8.47 -4.12 10.00
N LYS A 120 8.42 -5.31 10.60
CA LYS A 120 9.60 -5.91 11.26
C LYS A 120 10.71 -6.26 10.27
N GLU A 121 10.35 -6.54 9.02
CA GLU A 121 11.30 -6.86 7.96
C GLU A 121 11.98 -5.62 7.37
N PHE A 122 11.46 -4.40 7.60
CA PHE A 122 12.07 -3.17 7.07
C PHE A 122 13.52 -2.96 7.53
N MET A 123 13.81 -3.24 8.80
CA MET A 123 15.20 -3.14 9.30
C MET A 123 16.12 -4.19 8.64
N ARG A 124 15.60 -5.35 8.24
CA ARG A 124 16.39 -6.35 7.49
C ARG A 124 16.63 -5.87 6.06
N LEU A 125 15.61 -5.31 5.40
CA LEU A 125 15.75 -4.71 4.07
C LEU A 125 16.77 -3.57 4.08
N ASP A 126 16.74 -2.70 5.09
CA ASP A 126 17.72 -1.64 5.27
C ASP A 126 19.15 -2.21 5.41
N LYS A 127 19.34 -3.24 6.25
CA LYS A 127 20.64 -3.92 6.41
C LYS A 127 21.14 -4.61 5.14
N MET A 128 20.24 -5.03 4.27
CA MET A 128 20.56 -5.62 2.97
C MET A 128 20.84 -4.56 1.89
N GLY A 129 20.71 -3.27 2.19
CA GLY A 129 20.86 -2.19 1.20
C GLY A 129 19.71 -2.10 0.21
N VAL A 130 18.54 -2.67 0.54
CA VAL A 130 17.36 -2.62 -0.33
C VAL A 130 16.68 -1.26 -0.21
N MET A 131 16.66 -0.51 -1.31
CA MET A 131 16.06 0.82 -1.37
C MET A 131 14.54 0.77 -1.55
N TYR A 132 13.85 0.11 -0.62
CA TYR A 132 12.39 -0.03 -0.67
C TYR A 132 11.67 1.32 -0.58
N ARG A 133 10.47 1.39 -1.17
CA ARG A 133 9.64 2.59 -1.15
C ARG A 133 9.15 2.92 0.25
N LEU A 134 9.45 4.14 0.69
CA LEU A 134 8.86 4.73 1.89
C LEU A 134 7.56 5.46 1.51
N PRO A 135 6.38 4.98 1.91
CA PRO A 135 5.13 5.67 1.65
C PRO A 135 5.09 6.97 2.45
N PRO A 136 4.73 8.11 1.83
CA PRO A 136 4.47 9.34 2.57
C PRO A 136 3.34 9.14 3.58
N PRO A 137 3.35 9.90 4.69
CA PRO A 137 2.28 9.82 5.67
C PRO A 137 1.01 10.46 5.11
N GLY A 138 -0.16 9.95 5.51
CA GLY A 138 -1.37 10.75 5.46
C GLY A 138 -1.39 11.65 6.67
N ALA A 139 -1.66 12.95 6.48
CA ALA A 139 -1.67 13.93 7.55
C ALA A 139 -2.88 14.84 7.42
N ARG A 140 -3.45 15.23 8.56
CA ARG A 140 -4.49 16.25 8.67
C ARG A 140 -4.36 17.03 9.98
N LEU A 141 -4.69 18.30 9.94
CA LEU A 141 -4.81 19.16 11.11
C LEU A 141 -6.29 19.32 11.45
N ILE A 142 -6.68 18.98 12.69
CA ILE A 142 -8.04 19.18 13.19
C ILE A 142 -7.96 20.08 14.42
N ASN A 143 -8.39 21.33 14.29
CA ASN A 143 -8.29 22.33 15.35
C ASN A 143 -6.85 22.48 15.90
N GLY A 144 -5.85 22.45 15.01
CA GLY A 144 -4.42 22.47 15.37
C GLY A 144 -3.86 21.11 15.81
N ALA A 145 -4.69 20.13 16.20
CA ALA A 145 -4.22 18.80 16.56
C ALA A 145 -3.76 18.02 15.32
N VAL A 146 -2.55 17.49 15.37
CA VAL A 146 -1.94 16.73 14.29
C VAL A 146 -2.46 15.29 14.31
N ARG A 147 -3.02 14.83 13.20
CA ARG A 147 -3.41 13.43 13.01
C ARG A 147 -2.68 12.88 11.80
N VAL A 148 -1.82 11.89 12.05
CA VAL A 148 -1.07 11.18 10.99
C VAL A 148 -1.44 9.71 10.94
N ASN A 149 -1.36 9.14 9.75
CA ASN A 149 -1.38 7.70 9.53
C ASN A 149 -0.32 7.31 8.48
N THR A 150 0.02 6.04 8.44
CA THR A 150 1.01 5.47 7.54
C THR A 150 0.45 4.22 6.88
N ALA A 151 0.96 3.87 5.70
CA ALA A 151 0.50 2.67 4.99
C ALA A 151 0.88 1.37 5.74
N PHE A 152 2.00 1.40 6.48
CA PHE A 152 2.45 0.31 7.34
C PHE A 152 2.47 0.79 8.79
N PRO A 153 1.95 -0.02 9.74
CA PRO A 153 1.91 0.35 11.15
C PRO A 153 3.31 0.49 11.73
N GLY A 154 3.51 1.44 12.64
CA GLY A 154 4.78 1.63 13.37
C GLY A 154 5.87 2.41 12.64
N MET A 155 5.60 2.91 11.42
CA MET A 155 6.53 3.81 10.74
C MET A 155 6.64 5.15 11.48
N HIS A 156 7.85 5.67 11.58
CA HIS A 156 8.10 6.98 12.15
C HIS A 156 7.69 8.09 11.17
N VAL A 157 6.96 9.08 11.67
CA VAL A 157 6.55 10.27 10.93
C VAL A 157 7.29 11.48 11.52
N GLU A 158 7.87 12.28 10.65
CA GLU A 158 8.50 13.55 11.01
C GLU A 158 7.74 14.70 10.37
N PHE A 159 7.77 15.86 11.03
CA PHE A 159 7.21 17.11 10.53
C PHE A 159 8.26 18.23 10.54
N SER A 160 8.04 19.26 9.72
CA SER A 160 8.80 20.51 9.68
C SER A 160 7.84 21.71 9.59
N LEU A 161 8.20 22.79 10.28
CA LEU A 161 7.48 24.08 10.32
C LEU A 161 8.29 25.22 9.71
N ASP A 162 9.49 24.94 9.22
CA ASP A 162 10.49 25.92 8.81
C ASP A 162 10.95 25.68 7.36
N ASN A 163 10.00 25.27 6.50
CA ASN A 163 10.24 24.97 5.09
C ASN A 163 11.35 23.91 4.92
N GLU A 164 11.18 22.77 5.60
CA GLU A 164 12.01 21.56 5.50
C GLU A 164 13.44 21.67 6.07
N GLN A 165 13.75 22.75 6.82
CA GLN A 165 15.08 22.95 7.41
C GLN A 165 15.33 22.07 8.63
N THR A 166 14.36 21.97 9.54
CA THR A 166 14.45 21.11 10.73
C THR A 166 13.26 20.14 10.80
N TRP A 167 13.54 18.94 11.29
CA TRP A 167 12.58 17.85 11.34
C TRP A 167 12.44 17.34 12.77
N SER A 168 11.19 17.18 13.21
CA SER A 168 10.85 16.67 14.54
C SER A 168 9.87 15.50 14.41
N VAL A 169 9.92 14.56 15.35
CA VAL A 169 9.03 13.39 15.34
C VAL A 169 7.62 13.80 15.75
N VAL A 170 6.61 13.34 15.01
CA VAL A 170 5.20 13.54 15.36
C VAL A 170 4.84 12.69 16.58
N THR A 171 4.22 13.32 17.57
CA THR A 171 3.69 12.64 18.77
C THR A 171 2.15 12.67 18.77
N THR A 172 1.53 11.76 19.52
CA THR A 172 0.07 11.54 19.50
C THR A 172 -0.75 12.76 19.92
N ASP A 173 -0.21 13.58 20.83
CA ASP A 173 -0.89 14.74 21.41
C ASP A 173 -0.34 16.07 20.89
N MET A 174 0.34 16.03 19.73
CA MET A 174 0.95 17.21 19.15
C MET A 174 -0.10 18.20 18.63
N ILE A 175 0.06 19.46 19.01
CA ILE A 175 -0.72 20.59 18.49
C ILE A 175 0.25 21.53 17.75
N ILE A 176 -0.08 21.84 16.50
CA ILE A 176 0.59 22.87 15.71
C ILE A 176 -0.34 24.08 15.67
N VAL A 177 0.17 25.21 16.17
CA VAL A 177 -0.53 26.50 16.13
C VAL A 177 0.25 27.41 15.18
N GLY A 178 -0.38 27.84 14.10
CA GLY A 178 0.25 28.69 13.11
C GLY A 178 -0.49 28.70 11.79
N LYS A 179 -0.14 29.67 10.94
CA LYS A 179 -0.63 29.80 9.56
C LYS A 179 0.39 29.35 8.52
N GLU A 180 1.53 28.85 8.98
CA GLU A 180 2.59 28.40 8.10
C GLU A 180 2.27 27.03 7.51
N ASP A 181 2.92 26.73 6.39
CA ASP A 181 2.88 25.41 5.79
C ASP A 181 3.52 24.37 6.73
N VAL A 182 2.90 23.21 6.82
CA VAL A 182 3.40 22.08 7.61
C VAL A 182 3.81 20.96 6.67
N HIS A 183 5.06 20.56 6.75
CA HIS A 183 5.64 19.50 5.94
C HIS A 183 5.70 18.20 6.73
N PHE A 184 5.43 17.07 6.08
CA PHE A 184 5.51 15.74 6.71
C PHE A 184 6.25 14.75 5.81
N ARG A 185 6.95 13.80 6.43
CA ARG A 185 7.59 12.66 5.76
C ARG A 185 7.62 11.44 6.67
N THR A 186 7.73 10.25 6.09
CA THR A 186 8.08 9.04 6.85
C THR A 186 9.59 8.80 6.82
N ARG A 187 10.08 8.07 7.80
CA ARG A 187 11.49 7.70 7.95
C ARG A 187 11.66 6.17 7.92
N SER A 188 12.75 5.68 7.32
CA SER A 188 13.11 4.26 7.31
C SER A 188 13.39 3.72 8.72
N ALA A 189 13.44 2.39 8.85
CA ALA A 189 13.63 1.74 10.15
C ALA A 189 15.04 1.95 10.70
N ASP A 190 16.05 2.02 9.84
CA ASP A 190 17.43 2.41 10.21
C ASP A 190 17.61 3.93 10.39
N GLY A 191 16.61 4.71 10.00
CA GLY A 191 16.60 6.15 10.11
C GLY A 191 17.43 6.91 9.09
N SER A 192 17.96 6.27 8.04
CA SER A 192 18.84 6.88 7.04
C SER A 192 18.11 7.44 5.81
N ARG A 193 16.87 7.01 5.54
CA ARG A 193 16.09 7.36 4.36
C ARG A 193 14.74 7.95 4.73
N PHE A 194 14.18 8.73 3.81
CA PHE A 194 12.93 9.44 4.00
C PHE A 194 12.01 9.28 2.79
N SER A 195 10.70 9.33 3.00
CA SER A 195 9.76 9.46 1.89
C SER A 195 9.88 10.84 1.24
N ARG A 196 9.26 11.01 0.07
CA ARG A 196 8.91 12.34 -0.41
C ARG A 196 8.10 13.10 0.64
N VAL A 197 8.23 14.42 0.63
CA VAL A 197 7.52 15.31 1.54
C VAL A 197 6.09 15.55 1.06
N VAL A 198 5.15 15.60 2.00
CA VAL A 198 3.78 16.07 1.78
C VAL A 198 3.55 17.34 2.58
N THR A 199 2.91 18.33 1.97
CA THR A 199 2.68 19.64 2.58
C THR A 199 1.20 19.85 2.84
N ILE A 200 0.86 20.26 4.05
CA ILE A 200 -0.44 20.83 4.39
C ILE A 200 -0.27 22.34 4.36
N LYS A 201 -0.99 23.00 3.45
CA LYS A 201 -0.98 24.45 3.36
C LYS A 201 -1.61 25.07 4.61
N GLY A 202 -0.97 26.10 5.15
CA GLY A 202 -1.54 26.88 6.23
C GLY A 202 -2.74 27.73 5.77
N ASN A 203 -3.59 28.10 6.72
CA ASN A 203 -4.82 28.92 6.51
C ASN A 203 -4.64 30.37 7.01
#